data_AF-A0A1W2AUN5-F1
#
_entry.id   AF-A0A1W2AUN5-F1
#
_cell.length_a   1.000
_cell.length_b   1.000
_cell.length_c   1.000
_cell.angle_alpha   90.00
_cell.angle_beta   90.00
_cell.angle_gamma   90.00
#
_symmetry.space_group_name_H-M   'P 1'
#
loop_
_entity.id
_entity.type
_entity.pdbx_description
1 polymer ?
#
loop_
_entity_poly.entity_id
_entity_poly.type
_entity_poly.pdbx_seq_one_letter_code
_entity_poly.pdbx_strand_id
1 'polypeptide(L)'
;MKNSPNLFYFFWLLTILACSDAQNFDQAKDLEVITEATGPMVYLETTEDLINTTGGVSQNIDFNGFNVDLFADRVISGSIIFQLENSTSKQLDIRIDFLDEGGNTLDFELFSLNPAPPTVISDYEVFYGPPSGKSIDILKNTSSFQISILNNSGNTSVSSLPDPKLIFRSSASFKLRVLE
;
A
#
# COMPACT_ATOMS: atom_id res chain seq x y z
N MET A 1 -58.02 -54.68 -16.42
CA MET A 1 -57.37 -53.43 -16.82
C MET A 1 -55.92 -53.74 -17.17
N LYS A 2 -55.58 -53.75 -18.45
CA LYS A 2 -54.27 -54.19 -18.96
C LYS A 2 -53.40 -52.94 -19.07
N ASN A 3 -52.57 -52.67 -18.06
CA ASN A 3 -51.59 -51.57 -18.10
C ASN A 3 -50.66 -51.83 -19.29
N SER A 4 -50.78 -51.03 -20.35
CA SER A 4 -49.92 -51.12 -21.50
C SER A 4 -48.54 -50.57 -21.13
N PRO A 5 -47.48 -51.39 -21.06
CA PRO A 5 -46.14 -50.92 -20.71
C PRO A 5 -45.57 -49.92 -21.74
N ASN A 6 -46.19 -49.82 -22.91
CA ASN A 6 -45.75 -48.98 -24.02
C ASN A 6 -45.86 -47.47 -23.75
N LEU A 7 -46.71 -47.03 -22.82
CA LEU A 7 -46.84 -45.61 -22.48
C LEU A 7 -45.66 -45.11 -21.63
N PHE A 8 -45.08 -46.00 -20.80
CA PHE A 8 -43.96 -45.67 -19.92
C PHE A 8 -42.63 -45.57 -20.71
N TYR A 9 -42.45 -46.44 -21.71
CA TYR A 9 -41.31 -46.38 -22.63
C TYR A 9 -41.32 -45.12 -23.51
N PHE A 10 -42.50 -44.63 -23.90
CA PHE A 10 -42.62 -43.42 -24.71
C PHE A 10 -42.24 -42.15 -23.91
N PHE A 11 -42.57 -42.12 -22.62
CA PHE A 11 -42.21 -40.99 -21.74
C PHE A 11 -40.71 -40.96 -21.41
N TRP A 12 -40.04 -42.13 -21.39
CA TRP A 12 -38.59 -42.24 -21.17
C TRP A 12 -37.77 -41.86 -22.41
N LEU A 13 -38.34 -41.98 -23.61
CA LEU A 13 -37.70 -41.53 -24.86
C LEU A 13 -37.77 -40.01 -25.07
N LEU A 14 -38.67 -39.30 -24.40
CA LEU A 14 -38.85 -37.86 -24.54
C LEU A 14 -37.87 -37.03 -23.68
N THR A 15 -37.31 -37.61 -22.61
CA THR A 15 -36.36 -36.92 -21.73
C THR A 15 -34.94 -36.84 -22.30
N ILE A 16 -34.57 -37.74 -23.22
CA ILE A 16 -33.28 -37.71 -23.94
C ILE A 16 -33.25 -36.72 -25.12
N LEU A 17 -34.39 -36.09 -25.44
CA LEU A 17 -34.49 -34.98 -26.40
C LEU A 17 -34.61 -33.62 -25.70
N ALA A 18 -34.48 -33.57 -24.37
CA ALA A 18 -34.33 -32.31 -23.65
C ALA A 18 -33.04 -31.63 -24.14
N CYS A 19 -33.22 -30.57 -24.91
CA CYS A 19 -32.18 -29.73 -25.47
C CYS A 19 -31.22 -29.30 -24.36
N SER A 20 -30.04 -29.92 -24.27
CA SER A 20 -28.95 -29.29 -23.55
C SER A 20 -28.49 -28.14 -24.44
N ASP A 21 -28.81 -26.91 -24.06
CA ASP A 21 -28.06 -25.77 -24.58
C ASP A 21 -26.56 -26.06 -24.39
N ALA A 22 -25.74 -25.71 -25.37
CA ALA A 22 -24.30 -25.88 -25.25
C ALA A 22 -23.84 -25.22 -23.94
N GLN A 23 -23.15 -25.97 -23.07
CA GLN A 23 -22.56 -25.38 -21.87
C GLN A 23 -21.65 -24.23 -22.32
N ASN A 24 -22.01 -23.01 -21.94
CA ASN A 24 -21.19 -21.84 -22.23
C ASN A 24 -20.00 -21.81 -21.26
N PHE A 25 -18.87 -22.36 -21.71
CA PHE A 25 -17.60 -22.35 -20.98
C PHE A 25 -16.85 -21.01 -21.07
N ASP A 26 -17.41 -19.98 -21.73
CA ASP A 26 -16.80 -18.64 -21.71
C ASP A 26 -16.74 -18.07 -20.28
N GLN A 27 -17.54 -18.60 -19.33
CA GLN A 27 -17.45 -18.27 -17.90
C GLN A 27 -16.10 -18.62 -17.27
N ALA A 28 -15.34 -19.58 -17.81
CA ALA A 28 -13.99 -19.89 -17.34
C ALA A 28 -12.95 -18.85 -17.79
N LYS A 29 -13.25 -18.08 -18.86
CA LYS A 29 -12.40 -16.99 -19.36
C LYS A 29 -12.52 -15.71 -18.54
N ASP A 30 -13.57 -15.59 -17.71
CA ASP A 30 -13.79 -14.44 -16.82
C ASP A 30 -13.12 -14.60 -15.44
N LEU A 31 -12.24 -15.60 -15.26
CA LEU A 31 -11.54 -15.81 -14.00
C LEU A 31 -10.35 -14.85 -13.86
N GLU A 32 -10.56 -13.72 -13.19
CA GLU A 32 -9.49 -12.78 -12.83
C GLU A 32 -8.69 -13.33 -11.63
N VAL A 33 -7.41 -13.64 -11.86
CA VAL A 33 -6.50 -14.06 -10.78
C VAL A 33 -5.91 -12.82 -10.13
N ILE A 34 -6.15 -12.64 -8.83
CA ILE A 34 -5.60 -11.53 -8.04
C ILE A 34 -4.54 -12.09 -7.10
N THR A 35 -3.37 -11.46 -7.08
CA THR A 35 -2.28 -11.76 -6.15
C THR A 35 -2.01 -10.59 -5.22
N GLU A 36 -1.41 -10.86 -4.05
CA GLU A 36 -0.99 -9.85 -3.10
C GLU A 36 0.54 -9.85 -2.98
N ALA A 37 1.15 -8.68 -3.12
CA ALA A 37 2.59 -8.48 -2.98
C ALA A 37 2.87 -7.50 -1.84
N THR A 38 3.66 -7.93 -0.86
CA THR A 38 4.04 -7.14 0.32
C THR A 38 5.54 -6.99 0.41
N GLY A 39 6.03 -5.79 0.71
CA GLY A 39 7.46 -5.55 0.85
C GLY A 39 7.82 -4.26 1.60
N PRO A 40 9.08 -4.15 2.07
CA PRO A 40 9.59 -2.90 2.63
C PRO A 40 9.78 -1.85 1.52
N MET A 41 9.65 -0.58 1.87
CA MET A 41 9.82 0.54 0.94
C MET A 41 11.00 1.43 1.33
N VAL A 42 10.94 2.05 2.51
CA VAL A 42 11.94 3.03 2.94
C VAL A 42 12.37 2.78 4.38
N TYR A 43 13.66 2.97 4.65
CA TYR A 43 14.23 3.06 5.98
C TYR A 43 15.05 4.34 6.09
N LEU A 44 14.78 5.15 7.11
CA LEU A 44 15.54 6.35 7.40
C LEU A 44 15.74 6.49 8.91
N GLU A 45 16.96 6.77 9.31
CA GLU A 45 17.34 6.98 10.70
C GLU A 45 18.18 8.25 10.82
N THR A 46 17.91 9.04 11.85
CA THR A 46 18.72 10.22 12.19
C THR A 46 18.87 10.35 13.70
N THR A 47 20.04 10.82 14.14
CA THR A 47 20.30 11.09 15.54
C THR A 47 19.77 12.45 15.95
N GLU A 48 19.53 12.62 17.25
CA GLU A 48 19.15 13.94 17.80
C GLU A 48 20.26 14.98 17.59
N ASP A 49 21.53 14.58 17.67
CA ASP A 49 22.67 15.47 17.43
C ASP A 49 22.65 16.06 16.02
N LEU A 50 22.34 15.24 15.01
CA LEU A 50 22.21 15.71 13.64
C LEU A 50 21.02 16.66 13.51
N ILE A 51 19.85 16.28 14.03
CA ILE A 51 18.63 17.11 14.05
C ILE A 51 18.90 18.48 14.70
N ASN A 52 19.64 18.51 15.81
CA ASN A 52 20.00 19.74 16.52
C ASN A 52 20.95 20.62 15.71
N THR A 53 21.89 20.00 15.00
CA THR A 53 22.92 20.72 14.22
C THR A 53 22.33 21.35 12.96
N THR A 54 21.43 20.64 12.27
CA THR A 54 20.87 21.08 10.98
C THR A 54 19.51 21.76 11.11
N GLY A 55 18.83 21.62 12.26
CA GLY A 55 17.45 22.10 12.47
C GLY A 55 16.38 21.21 11.81
N GLY A 56 16.80 20.12 11.16
CA GLY A 56 15.94 19.23 10.39
C GLY A 56 16.72 18.41 9.38
N VAL A 57 16.10 17.37 8.83
CA VAL A 57 16.72 16.48 7.84
C VAL A 57 15.77 16.36 6.65
N SER A 58 16.27 16.56 5.44
CA SER A 58 15.50 16.29 4.22
C SER A 58 16.28 15.32 3.34
N GLN A 59 15.62 14.26 2.91
CA GLN A 59 16.21 13.26 2.01
C GLN A 59 15.23 12.96 0.87
N ASN A 60 15.77 12.92 -0.34
CA ASN A 60 15.04 12.41 -1.49
C ASN A 60 15.48 10.96 -1.75
N ILE A 61 14.52 10.08 -1.98
CA ILE A 61 14.73 8.66 -2.18
C ILE A 61 14.05 8.25 -3.48
N ASP A 62 14.84 7.89 -4.48
CA ASP A 62 14.33 7.36 -5.73
C ASP A 62 13.66 6.01 -5.49
N PHE A 63 12.45 5.85 -6.01
CA PHE A 63 11.65 4.65 -5.86
C PHE A 63 10.95 4.29 -7.16
N ASN A 64 11.62 3.46 -7.95
CA ASN A 64 11.09 3.01 -9.24
C ASN A 64 10.12 1.82 -9.11
N GLY A 65 9.79 1.38 -7.88
CA GLY A 65 8.98 0.17 -7.65
C GLY A 65 7.55 0.28 -8.15
N PHE A 66 6.98 1.49 -8.22
CA PHE A 66 5.60 1.70 -8.69
C PHE A 66 5.48 1.98 -10.18
N ASN A 67 6.55 2.43 -10.81
CA ASN A 67 6.54 2.83 -12.22
C ASN A 67 6.98 1.69 -13.15
N VAL A 68 7.21 0.49 -12.62
CA VAL A 68 7.43 -0.70 -13.46
C VAL A 68 6.09 -1.09 -14.09
N ASP A 69 6.05 -1.33 -15.40
CA ASP A 69 4.84 -1.73 -16.15
C ASP A 69 4.07 -2.86 -15.44
N LEU A 70 4.82 -3.83 -14.89
CA LEU A 70 4.27 -4.93 -14.11
C LEU A 70 3.43 -4.49 -12.91
N PHE A 71 3.79 -3.41 -12.25
CA PHE A 71 3.02 -2.83 -11.15
C PHE A 71 1.95 -1.87 -11.68
N ALA A 72 2.34 -0.88 -12.48
CA ALA A 72 1.47 0.23 -12.88
C ALA A 72 0.21 -0.25 -13.65
N ASP A 73 0.36 -1.26 -14.51
CA ASP A 73 -0.76 -1.80 -15.29
C ASP A 73 -1.64 -2.74 -14.48
N ARG A 74 -1.08 -3.37 -13.44
CA ARG A 74 -1.72 -4.49 -12.73
C ARG A 74 -2.28 -4.11 -11.37
N VAL A 75 -1.81 -3.03 -10.76
CA VAL A 75 -2.24 -2.65 -9.42
C VAL A 75 -3.71 -2.21 -9.40
N ILE A 76 -4.46 -2.82 -8.50
CA ILE A 76 -5.87 -2.54 -8.25
C ILE A 76 -5.99 -1.61 -7.04
N SER A 77 -5.43 -2.05 -5.92
CA SER A 77 -5.46 -1.33 -4.64
C SER A 77 -4.34 -1.80 -3.73
N GLY A 78 -4.12 -1.10 -2.63
CA GLY A 78 -3.17 -1.51 -1.60
C GLY A 78 -3.10 -0.52 -0.47
N SER A 79 -2.10 -0.69 0.38
CA SER A 79 -1.81 0.23 1.47
C SER A 79 -0.31 0.43 1.64
N ILE A 80 0.04 1.60 2.16
CA ILE A 80 1.38 1.91 2.66
C ILE A 80 1.26 2.06 4.18
N ILE A 81 2.09 1.35 4.90
CA ILE A 81 2.22 1.42 6.36
C ILE A 81 3.47 2.23 6.67
N PHE A 82 3.30 3.30 7.43
CA PHE A 82 4.35 4.14 7.97
C PHE A 82 4.52 3.85 9.45
N GLN A 83 5.76 3.65 9.88
CA GLN A 83 6.10 3.42 11.28
C GLN A 83 7.16 4.43 11.68
N LEU A 84 6.82 5.25 12.67
CA LEU A 84 7.71 6.28 13.19
C LEU A 84 8.01 6.00 14.66
N GLU A 85 9.28 6.14 15.02
CA GLU A 85 9.78 5.96 16.38
C GLU A 85 10.65 7.15 16.77
N ASN A 86 10.21 7.93 17.76
CA ASN A 86 10.95 9.07 18.28
C ASN A 86 11.42 8.79 19.71
N SER A 87 12.74 8.65 19.89
CA SER A 87 13.40 8.61 21.20
C SER A 87 14.16 9.92 21.50
N THR A 88 14.03 10.92 20.64
CA THR A 88 14.63 12.25 20.86
C THR A 88 13.81 13.10 21.82
N SER A 89 14.45 14.05 22.48
CA SER A 89 13.79 15.10 23.25
C SER A 89 13.10 16.17 22.40
N LYS A 90 12.90 15.89 21.11
CA LYS A 90 12.41 16.85 20.13
C LYS A 90 10.97 16.59 19.73
N GLN A 91 10.22 17.68 19.64
CA GLN A 91 8.98 17.71 18.88
C GLN A 91 9.35 17.81 17.39
N LEU A 92 8.92 16.80 16.64
CA LEU A 92 9.31 16.63 15.25
C LEU A 92 8.06 16.60 14.37
N ASP A 93 8.07 17.38 13.30
CA ASP A 93 7.10 17.24 12.22
C ASP A 93 7.77 16.56 11.04
N ILE A 94 7.15 15.49 10.55
CA ILE A 94 7.63 14.69 9.42
C ILE A 94 6.64 14.87 8.28
N ARG A 95 7.16 15.30 7.13
CA ARG A 95 6.43 15.39 5.86
C ARG A 95 7.01 14.40 4.87
N ILE A 96 6.14 13.64 4.22
CA ILE A 96 6.52 12.72 3.15
C ILE A 96 5.79 13.16 1.90
N ASP A 97 6.52 13.65 0.91
CA ASP A 97 5.98 14.05 -0.39
C ASP A 97 6.20 12.92 -1.40
N PHE A 98 5.14 12.58 -2.13
CA PHE A 98 5.14 11.65 -3.26
C PHE A 98 5.39 12.48 -4.51
N LEU A 99 6.50 12.26 -5.19
CA LEU A 99 6.94 13.09 -6.31
C LEU A 99 6.83 12.33 -7.64
N ASP A 100 6.40 13.01 -8.70
CA ASP A 100 6.48 12.48 -10.06
C ASP A 100 7.91 12.55 -10.63
N GLU A 101 8.13 12.08 -11.86
CA GLU A 101 9.45 12.13 -12.53
C GLU A 101 9.96 13.57 -12.73
N GLY A 102 9.05 14.55 -12.82
CA GLY A 102 9.38 15.97 -12.91
C GLY A 102 9.66 16.64 -11.57
N GLY A 103 9.51 15.93 -10.45
CA GLY A 103 9.65 16.47 -9.09
C GLY A 103 8.42 17.22 -8.58
N ASN A 104 7.26 17.09 -9.23
CA ASN A 104 6.02 17.69 -8.74
C ASN A 104 5.38 16.80 -7.66
N THR A 105 4.84 17.43 -6.62
CA THR A 105 4.11 16.72 -5.56
C THR A 105 2.77 16.21 -6.06
N LEU A 106 2.58 14.89 -6.02
CA LEU A 106 1.33 14.19 -6.31
C LEU A 106 0.44 14.06 -5.07
N ASP A 107 1.07 13.82 -3.92
CA ASP A 107 0.41 13.64 -2.63
C ASP A 107 1.41 13.84 -1.49
N PHE A 108 0.92 13.94 -0.26
CA PHE A 108 1.78 14.00 0.92
C PHE A 108 1.14 13.42 2.17
N GLU A 109 1.98 13.00 3.11
CA GLU A 109 1.61 12.64 4.47
C GLU A 109 2.32 13.54 5.49
N LEU A 110 1.62 13.87 6.57
CA LEU A 110 2.12 14.69 7.67
C LEU A 110 1.95 13.96 8.99
N PHE A 111 3.04 13.86 9.74
CA PHE A 111 3.08 13.29 11.08
C PHE A 111 3.70 14.28 12.05
N SER A 112 3.17 14.34 13.27
CA SER A 112 3.75 15.12 14.35
C SER A 112 4.03 14.20 15.52
N LEU A 113 5.28 14.16 15.96
CA LEU A 113 5.74 13.31 17.05
C LEU A 113 6.09 14.16 18.26
N ASN A 114 5.54 13.76 19.40
CA ASN A 114 5.88 14.36 20.68
C ASN A 114 7.32 14.00 21.09
N PRO A 115 7.97 14.86 21.89
CA PRO A 115 9.29 14.56 22.46
C PRO A 115 9.24 13.39 23.44
N ALA A 116 10.31 12.60 23.47
CA ALA A 116 10.61 11.57 24.45
C ALA A 116 11.40 12.15 25.65
N PRO A 117 11.49 11.45 26.80
CA PRO A 117 10.84 10.18 27.15
C PRO A 117 9.36 10.29 27.56
N PRO A 118 8.57 9.19 27.44
CA PRO A 118 8.96 7.88 26.89
C PRO A 118 9.11 7.89 25.36
N THR A 119 9.77 6.88 24.79
CA THR A 119 9.84 6.71 23.33
C THR A 119 8.43 6.68 22.74
N VAL A 120 8.22 7.48 21.70
CA VAL A 120 6.94 7.59 21.01
C VAL A 120 7.00 6.71 19.76
N ILE A 121 6.06 5.77 19.63
CA ILE A 121 5.89 4.94 18.43
C ILE A 121 4.55 5.29 17.81
N SER A 122 4.50 5.44 16.49
CA SER A 122 3.27 5.75 15.77
C SER A 122 3.24 5.01 14.44
N ASP A 123 2.17 4.24 14.24
CA ASP A 123 1.93 3.46 13.03
C ASP A 123 0.71 4.05 12.30
N TYR A 124 0.84 4.25 11.00
CA TYR A 124 -0.20 4.80 10.14
C TYR A 124 -0.33 3.99 8.87
N GLU A 125 -1.53 3.56 8.54
CA GLU A 125 -1.82 2.87 7.30
C GLU A 125 -2.64 3.77 6.38
N VAL A 126 -2.16 3.96 5.15
CA VAL A 126 -2.82 4.76 4.12
C VAL A 126 -3.21 3.85 2.98
N PHE A 127 -4.51 3.78 2.69
CA PHE A 127 -5.07 2.96 1.61
C PHE A 127 -5.13 3.71 0.29
N TYR A 128 -4.86 3.00 -0.80
CA TYR A 128 -4.90 3.48 -2.18
C TYR A 128 -5.77 2.55 -3.04
N GLY A 129 -6.55 3.13 -3.94
CA GLY A 129 -7.48 2.39 -4.80
C GLY A 129 -8.84 2.08 -4.15
N PRO A 130 -9.73 1.38 -4.88
CA PRO A 130 -11.07 1.03 -4.40
C PRO A 130 -11.05 -0.03 -3.27
N PRO A 131 -12.10 -0.15 -2.45
CA PRO A 131 -13.37 0.60 -2.50
C PRO A 131 -13.34 1.96 -1.80
N SER A 132 -12.31 2.21 -0.97
CA SER A 132 -12.13 3.45 -0.24
C SER A 132 -10.64 3.65 0.03
N GLY A 133 -10.05 4.68 -0.56
CA GLY A 133 -8.64 4.98 -0.47
C GLY A 133 -8.32 6.21 -1.32
N LYS A 134 -7.09 6.71 -1.22
CA LYS A 134 -6.57 7.71 -2.15
C LYS A 134 -6.50 7.14 -3.57
N SER A 135 -6.36 7.99 -4.58
CA SER A 135 -6.24 7.50 -5.96
C SER A 135 -5.03 6.59 -6.11
N ILE A 136 -5.21 5.41 -6.71
CA ILE A 136 -4.09 4.51 -7.01
C ILE A 136 -3.11 5.14 -8.00
N ASP A 137 -3.57 6.11 -8.80
CA ASP A 137 -2.75 6.82 -9.77
C ASP A 137 -1.66 7.67 -9.11
N ILE A 138 -1.83 8.06 -7.84
CA ILE A 138 -0.76 8.73 -7.08
C ILE A 138 0.47 7.81 -7.05
N LEU A 139 0.28 6.53 -6.68
CA LEU A 139 1.36 5.57 -6.60
C LEU A 139 1.94 5.25 -7.97
N LYS A 140 1.09 5.01 -8.97
CA LYS A 140 1.51 4.68 -10.35
C LYS A 140 2.37 5.77 -11.01
N ASN A 141 2.28 7.00 -10.54
CA ASN A 141 3.06 8.12 -11.06
C ASN A 141 4.18 8.56 -10.11
N THR A 142 4.32 7.93 -8.93
CA THR A 142 5.35 8.29 -7.95
C THR A 142 6.70 7.70 -8.38
N SER A 143 7.67 8.57 -8.62
CA SER A 143 9.06 8.22 -8.95
C SER A 143 9.99 8.25 -7.74
N SER A 144 9.69 9.10 -6.76
CA SER A 144 10.56 9.34 -5.61
C SER A 144 9.78 9.86 -4.41
N PHE A 145 10.38 9.70 -3.23
CA PHE A 145 9.87 10.21 -1.96
C PHE A 145 10.79 11.27 -1.41
N GLN A 146 10.25 12.45 -1.13
CA GLN A 146 10.95 13.44 -0.32
C GLN A 146 10.47 13.37 1.12
N ILE A 147 11.35 12.95 2.01
CA ILE A 147 11.09 12.89 3.46
C ILE A 147 11.77 14.08 4.11
N SER A 148 10.98 14.92 4.75
CA SER A 148 11.44 16.12 5.45
C SER A 148 11.05 16.06 6.92
N ILE A 149 12.04 16.21 7.79
CA ILE A 149 11.91 16.22 9.25
C ILE A 149 12.25 17.63 9.71
N LEU A 150 11.33 18.26 10.42
CA LEU A 150 11.49 19.59 10.98
C LEU A 150 11.56 19.52 12.51
N ASN A 151 12.57 20.16 13.09
CA ASN A 151 12.69 20.30 14.54
C ASN A 151 11.97 21.55 15.03
N ASN A 152 10.92 21.36 15.82
CA ASN A 152 10.10 22.44 16.36
C ASN A 152 10.48 22.85 17.80
N SER A 153 11.58 22.32 18.33
CA SER A 153 11.88 22.32 19.78
C SER A 153 13.31 22.73 20.13
N GLY A 154 13.91 23.60 19.30
CA GLY A 154 15.26 24.15 19.52
C GLY A 154 16.39 23.12 19.40
N ASN A 155 17.64 23.56 19.54
CA ASN A 155 18.83 22.78 19.20
C ASN A 155 19.60 22.18 20.40
N THR A 156 19.10 22.30 21.63
CA THR A 156 19.75 21.72 22.82
C THR A 156 19.16 20.36 23.17
N SER A 157 20.00 19.32 23.26
CA SER A 157 19.54 18.01 23.71
C SER A 157 19.27 17.97 25.20
N VAL A 158 18.10 17.44 25.58
CA VAL A 158 17.73 17.20 26.99
C VAL A 158 17.22 15.77 27.21
N SER A 159 17.42 14.88 26.23
CA SER A 159 16.99 13.49 26.34
C SER A 159 17.82 12.74 27.38
N SER A 160 17.15 11.98 28.24
CA SER A 160 17.80 11.09 29.20
C SER A 160 17.95 9.65 28.67
N LEU A 161 17.47 9.39 27.44
CA LEU A 161 17.57 8.08 26.80
C LEU A 161 18.97 7.90 26.17
N PRO A 162 19.50 6.66 26.15
CA PRO A 162 20.74 6.38 25.45
C PRO A 162 20.52 6.45 23.93
N ASP A 163 21.42 7.14 23.22
CA ASP A 163 21.40 7.28 21.75
C ASP A 163 20.04 7.75 21.18
N PRO A 164 19.57 8.95 21.56
CA PRO A 164 18.29 9.48 21.11
C PRO A 164 18.26 9.68 19.59
N LYS A 165 17.23 9.13 18.94
CA LYS A 165 17.09 9.11 17.48
C LYS A 165 15.64 9.13 17.03
N LEU A 166 15.46 9.49 15.77
CA LEU A 166 14.23 9.27 15.01
C LEU A 166 14.47 8.11 14.04
N ILE A 167 13.57 7.14 14.04
CA ILE A 167 13.53 6.06 13.05
C ILE A 167 12.22 6.15 12.27
N PHE A 168 12.33 6.13 10.96
CA PHE A 168 11.22 6.06 10.02
C PHE A 168 11.35 4.76 9.20
N ARG A 169 10.27 3.99 9.14
CA ARG A 169 10.16 2.77 8.34
C ARG A 169 8.87 2.82 7.54
N SER A 170 8.88 2.28 6.33
CA SER A 170 7.65 2.03 5.60
C SER A 170 7.65 0.67 4.89
N SER A 171 6.46 0.12 4.75
CA SER A 171 6.18 -1.07 3.96
C SER A 171 4.89 -0.86 3.18
N ALA A 172 4.65 -1.70 2.18
CA ALA A 172 3.40 -1.64 1.44
C ALA A 172 2.91 -3.03 1.05
N SER A 173 1.60 -3.15 0.89
CA SER A 173 0.92 -4.34 0.39
C SER A 173 -0.03 -3.97 -0.75
N PHE A 174 0.07 -4.67 -1.88
CA PHE A 174 -0.72 -4.36 -3.08
C PHE A 174 -1.39 -5.58 -3.66
N LYS A 175 -2.64 -5.40 -4.08
CA LYS A 175 -3.40 -6.33 -4.90
C LYS A 175 -3.13 -6.06 -6.37
N LEU A 176 -2.64 -7.07 -7.06
CA LEU A 176 -2.26 -7.02 -8.47
C LEU A 176 -3.10 -8.02 -9.27
N ARG A 177 -3.50 -7.63 -10.48
CA ARG A 177 -4.04 -8.56 -11.47
C ARG A 177 -2.94 -9.44 -12.04
N VAL A 178 -3.19 -10.73 -12.16
CA VAL A 178 -2.38 -11.64 -12.95
C VAL A 178 -3.15 -11.90 -14.24
N LEU A 179 -2.66 -11.36 -15.35
CA LEU A 179 -3.14 -11.77 -16.67
C LEU A 179 -2.31 -12.99 -17.11
N GLU A 180 -3.00 -14.02 -17.62
CA GLU A 180 -2.39 -15.04 -18.49
C GLU A 180 -2.11 -14.45 -19.89
#